data_AF-A0A951MFA4-F1
#
_entry.id   AF-A0A951MFA4-F1
#
_cell.length_a   1.000
_cell.length_b   1.000
_cell.length_c   1.000
_cell.angle_alpha   90.00
_cell.angle_beta   90.00
_cell.angle_gamma   90.00
#
_symmetry.space_group_name_H-M   'P 1'
#
loop_
_entity.id
_entity.type
_entity.pdbx_description
1 polymer ?
#
loop_
_entity_poly.entity_id
_entity_poly.type
_entity_poly.pdbx_seq_one_letter_code
_entity_poly.pdbx_strand_id
1 'polypeptide(L)'
;MVAGLGLGPGMLHAFPVRGLPSRDRTVDPDLAAVALDAARRAGAGYADVRISTNRSQNVSTREQRVTGLSDSETSGIGVRVLVDGTWGFAATSSLDEDSAAAIARRAVAQARANRVAQIRPVELAPLDGDSGGTWRSPIQIDPFEIPIEEKVDLLFRANAAALGVRGSRFASSSMSFIREEKFFASTDGIVTDQTIHRCWPRLSVSAVAADGSDFQSRDSTPVQPMGLGYEYVLDSDLVGNAPRWAEDAVEKLSARSVEPGRWDLVLLPSHLFLTLHESIAHPTELDRIEGFELVAGDSLELVLRHVPGTRNPLAERHRWHVLIEATADDANTDPAELLQGLLSQALEAGL
;
A
#
# COMPACT_ATOMS: atom_id res chain seq x y z
N MET A 1 -45.50 -16.46 50.32
CA MET A 1 -44.96 -15.19 50.86
C MET A 1 -44.03 -14.64 49.79
N VAL A 2 -44.31 -13.42 49.33
CA VAL A 2 -43.78 -12.78 48.11
C VAL A 2 -42.38 -12.19 48.35
N ALA A 3 -41.49 -12.28 47.37
CA ALA A 3 -40.44 -11.30 47.02
C ALA A 3 -39.74 -11.80 45.74
N GLY A 4 -39.58 -11.08 44.62
CA GLY A 4 -39.65 -9.66 44.34
C GLY A 4 -38.42 -9.30 43.49
N LEU A 5 -38.57 -9.30 42.16
CA LEU A 5 -37.55 -8.85 41.19
C LEU A 5 -37.27 -7.35 41.34
N GLY A 6 -36.01 -6.95 41.18
CA GLY A 6 -35.59 -5.57 40.95
C GLY A 6 -34.31 -5.52 40.11
N LEU A 7 -34.47 -5.27 38.81
CA LEU A 7 -33.39 -4.91 37.89
C LEU A 7 -33.11 -3.41 38.04
N GLY A 8 -31.92 -3.06 38.53
CA GLY A 8 -31.40 -1.68 38.55
C GLY A 8 -30.60 -1.36 37.29
N PRO A 9 -30.53 -0.08 36.87
CA PRO A 9 -29.87 0.34 35.64
C PRO A 9 -28.35 0.10 35.73
N GLY A 10 -27.80 -0.46 34.65
CA GLY A 10 -26.42 -0.88 34.53
C GLY A 10 -25.42 0.24 34.86
N MET A 11 -24.42 -0.12 35.67
CA MET A 11 -23.22 0.67 35.84
C MET A 11 -22.56 0.90 34.47
N LEU A 12 -22.49 2.17 34.06
CA LEU A 12 -21.55 2.63 33.06
C LEU A 12 -20.14 2.35 33.57
N HIS A 13 -19.55 1.23 33.17
CA HIS A 13 -18.11 1.03 33.32
C HIS A 13 -17.40 1.96 32.34
N ALA A 14 -16.97 3.11 32.84
CA ALA A 14 -15.95 3.92 32.17
C ALA A 14 -14.69 3.05 32.01
N PHE A 15 -14.30 2.78 30.76
CA PHE A 15 -13.06 2.07 30.46
C PHE A 15 -11.87 2.96 30.87
N PRO A 16 -10.90 2.46 31.66
CA PRO A 16 -9.76 3.27 32.03
C PRO A 16 -8.78 3.33 30.85
N VAL A 17 -8.83 4.39 30.05
CA VAL A 17 -7.74 4.79 29.13
C VAL A 17 -6.68 5.62 29.89
N ARG A 18 -6.59 5.47 31.20
CA ARG A 18 -5.67 6.24 32.05
C ARG A 18 -4.45 5.41 32.43
N GLY A 19 -3.28 5.79 31.95
CA GLY A 19 -2.02 5.44 32.60
C GLY A 19 -0.94 4.75 31.76
N LEU A 20 -0.84 5.01 30.46
CA LEU A 20 0.41 4.71 29.75
C LEU A 20 1.37 5.90 29.90
N PRO A 21 2.66 5.71 30.25
CA PRO A 21 3.62 6.81 30.37
C PRO A 21 3.81 7.50 29.01
N SER A 22 3.70 8.84 28.97
CA SER A 22 3.91 9.64 27.76
C SER A 22 5.12 10.54 27.94
N ARG A 23 6.20 10.21 27.23
CA ARG A 23 7.23 11.18 26.85
C ARG A 23 7.55 11.17 25.35
N ASP A 24 6.91 10.27 24.58
CA ASP A 24 7.28 10.01 23.19
C ASP A 24 6.07 9.67 22.31
N ARG A 25 4.88 10.19 22.66
CA ARG A 25 3.66 10.03 21.86
C ARG A 25 3.26 11.39 21.30
N THR A 26 3.21 11.49 19.97
CA THR A 26 2.64 12.62 19.22
C THR A 26 1.12 12.57 19.13
N VAL A 27 0.52 11.39 19.38
CA VAL A 27 -0.91 11.13 19.22
C VAL A 27 -1.63 11.05 20.57
N ASP A 28 -2.73 11.81 20.70
CA ASP A 28 -3.59 11.82 21.88
C ASP A 28 -4.56 10.61 21.89
N PRO A 29 -4.41 9.64 22.81
CA PRO A 29 -5.32 8.49 22.90
C PRO A 29 -6.74 8.87 23.33
N ASP A 30 -6.93 10.03 23.97
CA ASP A 30 -8.25 10.46 24.44
C ASP A 30 -9.18 10.82 23.26
N LEU A 31 -8.62 11.31 22.14
CA LEU A 31 -9.38 11.56 20.90
C LEU A 31 -10.00 10.28 20.32
N ALA A 32 -9.27 9.17 20.38
CA ALA A 32 -9.78 7.89 19.92
C ALA A 32 -10.92 7.40 20.81
N ALA A 33 -10.78 7.56 22.13
CA ALA A 33 -11.84 7.24 23.08
C ALA A 33 -13.11 8.04 22.79
N VAL A 34 -13.00 9.36 22.57
CA VAL A 34 -14.12 10.24 22.21
C VAL A 34 -14.85 9.77 20.94
N ALA A 35 -14.09 9.44 19.88
CA ALA A 35 -14.66 8.95 18.62
C ALA A 35 -15.36 7.59 18.77
N LEU A 36 -14.76 6.63 19.47
CA LEU A 36 -15.35 5.31 19.73
C LEU A 36 -16.66 5.43 20.51
N ASP A 37 -16.65 6.26 21.54
CA ASP A 37 -17.81 6.55 22.37
C ASP A 37 -18.95 7.20 21.57
N ALA A 38 -18.63 8.17 20.72
CA ALA A 38 -19.60 8.83 19.84
C ALA A 38 -20.20 7.85 18.82
N ALA A 39 -19.39 6.96 18.24
CA ALA A 39 -19.86 5.93 17.32
C ALA A 39 -20.83 4.94 18.00
N ARG A 40 -20.47 4.44 19.19
CA ARG A 40 -21.35 3.57 19.99
C ARG A 40 -22.67 4.25 20.35
N ARG A 41 -22.62 5.49 20.85
CA ARG A 41 -23.83 6.28 21.17
C ARG A 41 -24.71 6.54 19.95
N ALA A 42 -24.13 6.61 18.75
CA ALA A 42 -24.85 6.75 17.49
C ALA A 42 -25.42 5.41 16.95
N GLY A 43 -25.13 4.29 17.60
CA GLY A 43 -25.70 2.96 17.28
C GLY A 43 -24.79 2.05 16.46
N ALA A 44 -23.48 2.28 16.45
CA ALA A 44 -22.53 1.33 15.88
C ALA A 44 -22.39 0.08 16.79
N GLY A 45 -22.50 -1.11 16.20
CA GLY A 45 -22.21 -2.38 16.89
C GLY A 45 -20.72 -2.64 17.02
N TYR A 46 -19.92 -2.09 16.09
CA TYR A 46 -18.46 -2.05 16.16
C TYR A 46 -17.95 -0.70 15.62
N ALA A 47 -16.85 -0.21 16.17
CA ALA A 47 -16.09 0.89 15.59
C ALA A 47 -14.58 0.69 15.79
N ASP A 48 -13.80 1.17 14.82
CA ASP A 48 -12.36 1.37 14.96
C ASP A 48 -11.94 2.78 14.57
N VAL A 49 -10.89 3.25 15.23
CA VAL A 49 -10.31 4.57 15.05
C VAL A 49 -8.84 4.40 14.73
N ARG A 50 -8.38 5.08 13.68
CA ARG A 50 -6.97 5.26 13.36
C ARG A 50 -6.64 6.74 13.44
N ILE A 51 -5.68 7.09 14.28
CA ILE A 51 -5.05 8.41 14.27
C ILE A 51 -3.65 8.22 13.72
N SER A 52 -3.26 9.03 12.75
CA SER A 52 -1.96 8.90 12.11
C SER A 52 -1.30 10.24 11.89
N THR A 53 0.00 10.29 12.14
CA THR A 53 0.89 11.39 11.78
C THR A 53 1.97 10.84 10.87
N ASN A 54 2.05 11.35 9.64
CA ASN A 54 3.00 10.93 8.63
C ASN A 54 3.89 12.10 8.27
N ARG A 55 5.18 11.99 8.57
CA ARG A 55 6.21 12.91 8.10
C ARG A 55 6.96 12.30 6.92
N SER A 56 7.12 13.05 5.84
CA SER A 56 7.87 12.66 4.66
C SER A 56 8.90 13.74 4.33
N GLN A 57 10.17 13.36 4.21
CA GLN A 57 11.23 14.25 3.75
C GLN A 57 11.87 13.68 2.49
N ASN A 58 11.93 14.49 1.44
CA ASN A 58 12.60 14.15 0.20
C ASN A 58 13.70 15.17 -0.11
N VAL A 59 14.89 14.67 -0.40
CA VAL A 59 16.01 15.46 -0.89
C VAL A 59 16.40 14.89 -2.24
N SER A 60 16.39 15.70 -3.29
CA SER A 60 16.77 15.27 -4.63
C SER A 60 17.81 16.19 -5.26
N THR A 61 18.75 15.60 -5.96
CA THR A 61 19.81 16.31 -6.67
C THR A 61 19.94 15.82 -8.11
N ARG A 62 20.54 16.66 -8.93
CA ARG A 62 21.01 16.32 -10.28
C ARG A 62 22.37 16.98 -10.48
N GLU A 63 23.37 16.17 -10.83
CA GLU A 63 24.77 16.57 -10.87
C GLU A 63 25.19 17.30 -9.57
N GLN A 64 25.49 18.61 -9.64
CA GLN A 64 25.87 19.44 -8.49
C GLN A 64 24.76 20.42 -8.06
N ARG A 65 23.50 20.13 -8.41
CA ARG A 65 22.36 20.99 -8.13
C ARG A 65 21.33 20.26 -7.30
N VAL A 66 20.85 20.89 -6.24
CA VAL A 66 19.61 20.46 -5.58
C VAL A 66 18.45 20.75 -6.53
N THR A 67 17.64 19.75 -6.82
CA THR A 67 16.47 19.84 -7.68
C THR A 67 15.16 19.88 -6.90
N GLY A 68 15.18 19.39 -5.66
CA GLY A 68 14.02 19.32 -4.80
C GLY A 68 14.41 19.12 -3.35
N LEU A 69 13.70 19.82 -2.48
CA LEU A 69 13.71 19.61 -1.04
C LEU A 69 12.26 19.78 -0.58
N SER A 70 11.71 18.74 0.03
CA SER A 70 10.41 18.81 0.69
C SER A 70 10.50 18.15 2.06
N ASP A 71 9.80 18.73 3.01
CA ASP A 71 9.53 18.16 4.32
C ASP A 71 8.07 18.47 4.62
N SER A 72 7.24 17.42 4.68
CA SER A 72 5.81 17.55 4.89
C SER A 72 5.37 16.65 6.02
N GLU A 73 4.44 17.16 6.81
CA GLU A 73 3.79 16.40 7.86
C GLU A 73 2.28 16.47 7.62
N THR A 74 1.63 15.32 7.71
CA THR A 74 0.18 15.20 7.60
C THR A 74 -0.33 14.44 8.81
N SER A 75 -1.43 14.90 9.38
CA SER A 75 -2.05 14.22 10.51
C SER A 75 -3.56 14.15 10.33
N GLY A 76 -4.17 13.09 10.86
CA GLY A 76 -5.62 12.94 10.80
C GLY A 76 -6.15 11.77 11.61
N ILE A 77 -7.47 11.77 11.76
CA ILE A 77 -8.25 10.74 12.45
C ILE A 77 -9.27 10.17 11.46
N GLY A 78 -9.30 8.84 11.34
CA GLY A 78 -10.28 8.08 10.56
C GLY A 78 -11.08 7.18 11.48
N VAL A 79 -12.40 7.16 11.31
CA VAL A 79 -13.34 6.33 12.08
C VAL A 79 -14.08 5.43 11.11
N ARG A 80 -13.97 4.12 11.33
CA ARG A 80 -14.73 3.09 10.61
C ARG A 80 -15.73 2.47 11.57
N VAL A 81 -16.96 2.25 11.11
CA VAL A 81 -18.04 1.72 11.94
C VAL A 81 -18.81 0.63 11.21
N LEU A 82 -19.36 -0.31 11.99
CA LEU A 82 -20.28 -1.33 11.51
C LEU A 82 -21.65 -1.11 12.18
N VAL A 83 -22.67 -0.88 11.36
CA VAL A 83 -24.07 -0.67 11.80
C VAL A 83 -24.93 -1.71 11.09
N ASP A 84 -25.53 -2.63 11.83
CA ASP A 84 -26.35 -3.73 11.30
C ASP A 84 -25.67 -4.47 10.13
N GLY A 85 -24.38 -4.78 10.28
CA GLY A 85 -23.56 -5.45 9.27
C GLY A 85 -23.19 -4.59 8.05
N THR A 86 -23.41 -3.28 8.08
CA THR A 86 -23.03 -2.35 6.99
C THR A 86 -21.89 -1.45 7.42
N TRP A 87 -20.85 -1.33 6.58
CA TRP A 87 -19.71 -0.46 6.81
C TRP A 87 -20.00 1.01 6.51
N GLY A 88 -19.48 1.88 7.36
CA GLY A 88 -19.35 3.31 7.11
C GLY A 88 -17.99 3.82 7.55
N PHE A 89 -17.52 4.89 6.91
CA PHE A 89 -16.21 5.49 7.17
C PHE A 89 -16.29 7.00 7.02
N ALA A 90 -15.57 7.72 7.87
CA ALA A 90 -15.32 9.14 7.73
C ALA A 90 -13.96 9.49 8.35
N ALA A 91 -13.34 10.56 7.86
CA ALA A 91 -12.06 11.04 8.36
C ALA A 91 -11.98 12.57 8.34
N THR A 92 -11.06 13.13 9.12
CA THR A 92 -10.72 14.55 9.15
C THR A 92 -9.25 14.75 9.54
N SER A 93 -8.68 15.89 9.15
CA SER A 93 -7.36 16.36 9.62
C SER A 93 -7.44 17.22 10.89
N SER A 94 -8.66 17.57 11.34
CA SER A 94 -8.86 18.32 12.59
C SER A 94 -8.80 17.37 13.79
N LEU A 95 -7.73 17.48 14.59
CA LEU A 95 -7.46 16.66 15.77
C LEU A 95 -7.96 17.34 17.05
N ASP A 96 -9.28 17.41 17.19
CA ASP A 96 -9.97 17.92 18.36
C ASP A 96 -11.19 17.03 18.69
N GLU A 97 -11.66 17.08 19.94
CA GLU A 97 -12.73 16.20 20.42
C GLU A 97 -14.04 16.36 19.64
N ASP A 98 -14.41 17.61 19.29
CA ASP A 98 -15.65 17.91 18.56
C ASP A 98 -15.61 17.31 17.15
N SER A 99 -14.49 17.49 16.46
CA SER A 99 -14.22 16.92 15.14
C SER A 99 -14.23 15.39 15.18
N ALA A 100 -13.57 14.78 16.17
CA ALA A 100 -13.53 13.33 16.38
C ALA A 100 -14.94 12.75 16.59
N ALA A 101 -15.74 13.37 17.46
CA ALA A 101 -17.12 12.96 17.70
C ALA A 101 -18.02 13.19 16.47
N ALA A 102 -17.81 14.28 15.72
CA ALA A 102 -18.57 14.59 14.52
C ALA A 102 -18.31 13.60 13.38
N ILE A 103 -17.04 13.24 13.11
CA ILE A 103 -16.74 12.25 12.07
C ILE A 103 -17.23 10.85 12.46
N ALA A 104 -17.23 10.48 13.73
CA ALA A 104 -17.80 9.22 14.19
C ALA A 104 -19.30 9.12 13.89
N ARG A 105 -20.06 10.19 14.18
CA ARG A 105 -21.49 10.27 13.82
C ARG A 105 -21.70 10.24 12.31
N ARG A 106 -20.83 10.89 11.55
CA ARG A 106 -20.87 10.89 10.07
C ARG A 106 -20.59 9.49 9.51
N ALA A 107 -19.63 8.75 10.07
CA ALA A 107 -19.36 7.36 9.68
C ALA A 107 -20.60 6.48 9.90
N VAL A 108 -21.31 6.66 11.02
CA VAL A 108 -22.58 5.95 11.29
C VAL A 108 -23.68 6.33 10.31
N ALA A 109 -23.83 7.62 9.99
CA ALA A 109 -24.77 8.07 8.97
C ALA A 109 -24.44 7.46 7.60
N GLN A 110 -23.16 7.39 7.23
CA GLN A 110 -22.69 6.77 6.00
C GLN A 110 -23.01 5.27 5.98
N ALA A 111 -22.78 4.55 7.08
CA ALA A 111 -23.14 3.13 7.20
C ALA A 111 -24.63 2.90 6.97
N ARG A 112 -25.49 3.72 7.58
CA ARG A 112 -26.95 3.63 7.39
C ARG A 112 -27.37 3.91 5.95
N ALA A 113 -26.74 4.89 5.29
CA ALA A 113 -26.99 5.21 3.89
C ALA A 113 -26.54 4.08 2.96
N ASN A 114 -25.42 3.42 3.26
CA ASN A 114 -24.87 2.31 2.48
C ASN A 114 -25.72 1.03 2.55
N ARG A 115 -26.67 0.93 3.49
CA ARG A 115 -27.47 -0.29 3.70
C ARG A 115 -28.24 -0.74 2.46
N VAL A 116 -28.61 0.19 1.58
CA VAL A 116 -29.30 -0.14 0.31
C VAL A 116 -28.45 -1.01 -0.63
N ALA A 117 -27.13 -0.95 -0.51
CA ALA A 117 -26.18 -1.74 -1.30
C ALA A 117 -25.67 -2.99 -0.55
N GLN A 118 -26.18 -3.26 0.66
CA GLN A 118 -25.78 -4.41 1.46
C GLN A 118 -26.39 -5.69 0.88
N ILE A 119 -25.57 -6.53 0.26
CA ILE A 119 -25.99 -7.85 -0.26
C ILE A 119 -26.18 -8.84 0.91
N ARG A 120 -25.20 -8.89 1.82
CA ARG A 120 -25.23 -9.70 3.05
C ARG A 120 -24.67 -8.90 4.22
N PRO A 121 -25.21 -9.06 5.45
CA PRO A 121 -24.60 -8.47 6.63
C PRO A 121 -23.17 -8.96 6.84
N VAL A 122 -22.27 -8.01 7.10
CA VAL A 122 -20.91 -8.33 7.55
C VAL A 122 -20.97 -8.73 9.02
N GLU A 123 -20.38 -9.88 9.32
CA GLU A 123 -20.16 -10.37 10.68
C GLU A 123 -18.64 -10.41 10.92
N LEU A 124 -18.21 -9.85 12.05
CA LEU A 124 -16.80 -9.87 12.42
C LEU A 124 -16.46 -11.21 13.05
N ALA A 125 -15.30 -11.77 12.67
CA ALA A 125 -14.75 -12.91 13.36
C ALA A 125 -14.47 -12.54 14.84
N PRO A 126 -14.67 -13.47 15.79
CA PRO A 126 -14.33 -13.23 17.18
C PRO A 126 -12.83 -12.97 17.31
N LEU A 127 -12.47 -12.13 18.30
CA LEU A 127 -11.08 -11.89 18.64
C LEU A 127 -10.58 -12.92 19.63
N ASP A 128 -9.46 -13.56 19.28
CA ASP A 128 -8.74 -14.48 20.15
C ASP A 128 -7.57 -13.74 20.83
N GLY A 129 -7.69 -13.45 22.14
CA GLY A 129 -6.59 -12.99 23.00
C GLY A 129 -6.26 -11.50 23.00
N ASP A 130 -5.21 -11.14 23.76
CA ASP A 130 -4.65 -9.77 23.84
C ASP A 130 -3.91 -9.43 22.54
N SER A 131 -4.62 -8.82 21.59
CA SER A 131 -4.08 -8.41 20.28
C SER A 131 -3.51 -6.97 20.26
N GLY A 132 -3.43 -6.32 21.42
CA GLY A 132 -2.87 -4.98 21.56
C GLY A 132 -1.33 -4.99 21.66
N GLY A 133 -0.69 -3.87 21.34
CA GLY A 133 0.76 -3.78 21.45
C GLY A 133 1.39 -2.49 20.92
N THR A 134 2.64 -2.29 21.29
CA THR A 134 3.47 -1.18 20.80
C THR A 134 4.58 -1.71 19.92
N TRP A 135 4.79 -1.09 18.77
CA TRP A 135 5.91 -1.39 17.89
C TRP A 135 6.62 -0.12 17.44
N ARG A 136 7.93 -0.19 17.30
CA ARG A 136 8.77 0.90 16.79
C ARG A 136 9.80 0.28 15.83
N SER A 137 10.03 0.91 14.67
CA SER A 137 11.16 0.51 13.82
C SER A 137 12.46 0.52 14.63
N PRO A 138 13.28 -0.54 14.54
CA PRO A 138 14.51 -0.67 15.34
C PRO A 138 15.65 0.16 14.72
N ILE A 139 15.44 1.47 14.56
CA ILE A 139 16.41 2.39 13.96
C ILE A 139 17.53 2.72 14.95
N GLN A 140 18.72 3.01 14.42
CA GLN A 140 19.86 3.45 15.22
C GLN A 140 20.08 4.97 15.12
N ILE A 141 19.79 5.55 13.95
CA ILE A 141 19.99 6.97 13.66
C ILE A 141 18.69 7.54 13.08
N ASP A 142 18.09 8.53 13.74
CA ASP A 142 16.89 9.21 13.23
C ASP A 142 17.27 10.02 11.96
N PRO A 143 16.72 9.68 10.77
CA PRO A 143 17.04 10.42 9.56
C PRO A 143 16.56 11.87 9.59
N PHE A 144 15.60 12.24 10.43
CA PHE A 144 15.09 13.61 10.55
C PHE A 144 15.97 14.50 11.43
N GLU A 145 16.89 13.93 12.22
CA GLU A 145 17.87 14.69 12.99
C GLU A 145 19.14 15.03 12.18
N ILE A 146 19.35 14.36 11.06
CA ILE A 146 20.50 14.61 10.19
C ILE A 146 20.33 15.92 9.40
N PRO A 147 21.31 16.85 9.45
CA PRO A 147 21.27 18.09 8.70
C PRO A 147 21.07 17.88 7.20
N ILE A 148 20.32 18.79 6.55
CA ILE A 148 20.06 18.70 5.11
C ILE A 148 21.35 18.83 4.31
N GLU A 149 22.28 19.66 4.77
CA GLU A 149 23.57 19.90 4.15
C GLU A 149 24.40 18.61 4.05
N GLU A 150 24.37 17.78 5.09
CA GLU A 150 25.09 16.49 5.13
C GLU A 150 24.49 15.50 4.12
N LYS A 151 23.15 15.45 4.04
CA LYS A 151 22.44 14.63 3.05
C LYS A 151 22.78 15.06 1.62
N VAL A 152 22.74 16.36 1.36
CA VAL A 152 23.06 16.94 0.04
C VAL A 152 24.52 16.68 -0.33
N ASP A 153 25.47 16.84 0.59
CA ASP A 153 26.88 16.54 0.34
C ASP A 153 27.09 15.08 -0.09
N LEU A 154 26.47 14.13 0.61
CA LEU A 154 26.53 12.71 0.25
C LEU A 154 25.99 12.47 -1.16
N LEU A 155 24.84 13.05 -1.50
CA LEU A 155 24.23 12.94 -2.84
C LEU A 155 25.14 13.55 -3.93
N PHE A 156 25.75 14.71 -3.68
CA PHE A 156 26.69 15.31 -4.63
C PHE A 156 27.94 14.47 -4.82
N ARG A 157 28.48 13.88 -3.75
CA ARG A 157 29.62 12.96 -3.84
C ARG A 157 29.27 11.70 -4.65
N ALA A 158 28.08 11.14 -4.46
CA ALA A 158 27.62 9.99 -5.25
C ALA A 158 27.46 10.33 -6.73
N ASN A 159 26.84 11.49 -7.04
CA ASN A 159 26.74 11.98 -8.41
C ASN A 159 28.12 12.19 -9.06
N ALA A 160 29.04 12.83 -8.33
CA ALA A 160 30.39 13.09 -8.82
C ALA A 160 31.17 11.80 -9.12
N ALA A 161 31.05 10.79 -8.24
CA ALA A 161 31.66 9.48 -8.46
C ALA A 161 31.11 8.79 -9.71
N ALA A 162 29.79 8.82 -9.93
CA ALA A 162 29.16 8.28 -11.15
C ALA A 162 29.61 9.02 -12.42
N LEU A 163 29.72 10.35 -12.38
CA LEU A 163 30.12 11.18 -13.51
C LEU A 163 31.62 11.07 -13.82
N GLY A 164 32.43 10.55 -12.90
CA GLY A 164 33.84 10.24 -13.13
C GLY A 164 34.06 9.09 -14.13
N VAL A 165 33.04 8.26 -14.39
CA VAL A 165 33.12 7.15 -15.33
C VAL A 165 32.96 7.64 -16.77
N ARG A 166 33.90 7.27 -17.65
CA ARG A 166 33.87 7.66 -19.07
C ARG A 166 32.60 7.12 -19.74
N GLY A 167 31.85 8.01 -20.39
CA GLY A 167 30.60 7.67 -21.09
C GLY A 167 29.34 7.94 -20.26
N SER A 168 29.48 8.06 -18.93
CA SER A 168 28.45 8.60 -18.05
C SER A 168 28.27 10.10 -18.34
N ARG A 169 27.01 10.55 -18.44
CA ARG A 169 26.68 11.94 -18.78
C ARG A 169 25.80 12.63 -17.76
N PHE A 170 24.86 11.89 -17.16
CA PHE A 170 23.93 12.44 -16.19
C PHE A 170 23.88 11.56 -14.96
N ALA A 171 23.79 12.18 -13.79
CA ALA A 171 23.56 11.50 -12.53
C ALA A 171 22.52 12.28 -11.73
N SER A 172 21.51 11.57 -11.24
CA SER A 172 20.53 12.10 -10.30
C SER A 172 20.44 11.18 -9.10
N SER A 173 20.34 11.76 -7.92
CA SER A 173 20.27 11.00 -6.68
C SER A 173 19.28 11.64 -5.72
N SER A 174 18.74 10.81 -4.85
CA SER A 174 17.77 11.25 -3.87
C SER A 174 17.82 10.42 -2.60
N MET A 175 17.25 10.99 -1.54
CA MET A 175 16.89 10.26 -0.33
C MET A 175 15.44 10.57 0.00
N SER A 176 14.67 9.53 0.33
CA SER A 176 13.32 9.66 0.87
C SER A 176 13.27 9.08 2.26
N PHE A 177 12.69 9.81 3.19
CA PHE A 177 12.51 9.43 4.58
C PHE A 177 11.03 9.52 4.93
N ILE A 178 10.51 8.48 5.57
CA ILE A 178 9.14 8.43 6.07
C ILE A 178 9.19 8.10 7.56
N ARG A 179 8.40 8.82 8.36
CA ARG A 179 8.01 8.43 9.71
C ARG A 179 6.49 8.38 9.77
N GLU A 180 5.93 7.20 9.97
CA GLU A 180 4.49 6.97 10.20
C GLU A 180 4.25 6.64 11.66
N GLU A 181 3.53 7.50 12.37
CA GLU A 181 3.07 7.25 13.74
C GLU A 181 1.59 6.91 13.66
N LYS A 182 1.21 5.71 14.11
CA LYS A 182 -0.13 5.15 13.96
C LYS A 182 -0.66 4.68 15.30
N PHE A 183 -1.72 5.31 15.75
CA PHE A 183 -2.52 4.85 16.88
C PHE A 183 -3.80 4.20 16.36
N PHE A 184 -4.11 3.01 16.85
CA PHE A 184 -5.34 2.30 16.53
C PHE A 184 -6.04 1.93 17.83
N ALA A 185 -7.36 2.12 17.87
CA ALA A 185 -8.21 1.64 18.94
C ALA A 185 -9.56 1.18 18.38
N SER A 186 -10.13 0.12 18.96
CA SER A 186 -11.42 -0.42 18.54
C SER A 186 -12.34 -0.73 19.71
N THR A 187 -13.64 -0.86 19.41
CA THR A 187 -14.68 -1.14 20.42
C THR A 187 -14.62 -2.55 21.00
N ASP A 188 -13.86 -3.46 20.39
CA ASP A 188 -13.59 -4.80 20.91
C ASP A 188 -12.29 -4.87 21.72
N GLY A 189 -11.68 -3.71 22.01
CA GLY A 189 -10.64 -3.58 23.03
C GLY A 189 -9.21 -3.63 22.52
N ILE A 190 -8.99 -3.75 21.21
CA ILE A 190 -7.64 -3.66 20.65
C ILE A 190 -7.15 -2.22 20.73
N VAL A 191 -5.93 -2.05 21.25
CA VAL A 191 -5.19 -0.79 21.19
C VAL A 191 -3.79 -1.09 20.69
N THR A 192 -3.37 -0.43 19.61
CA THR A 192 -2.00 -0.53 19.10
C THR A 192 -1.38 0.83 18.85
N ASP A 193 -0.08 0.93 19.09
CA ASP A 193 0.71 2.12 18.83
C ASP A 193 1.95 1.72 18.01
N GLN A 194 2.10 2.24 16.80
CA GLN A 194 3.17 1.88 15.88
C GLN A 194 3.91 3.13 15.38
N THR A 195 5.24 3.12 15.44
CA THR A 195 6.06 4.09 14.70
C THR A 195 6.90 3.35 13.67
N ILE A 196 6.69 3.66 12.41
CA ILE A 196 7.41 3.05 11.28
C ILE A 196 8.30 4.10 10.65
N HIS A 197 9.60 3.82 10.63
CA HIS A 197 10.56 4.55 9.81
C HIS A 197 10.84 3.79 8.53
N ARG A 198 11.00 4.52 7.42
CA ARG A 198 11.48 3.96 6.16
C ARG A 198 12.47 4.94 5.51
N CYS A 199 13.63 4.42 5.13
CA CYS A 199 14.66 5.16 4.40
C CYS A 199 14.83 4.59 3.00
N TRP A 200 14.98 5.45 2.01
CA TRP A 200 15.28 5.07 0.64
C TRP A 200 16.26 6.04 -0.02
N PRO A 201 17.58 5.78 0.08
CA PRO A 201 18.59 6.42 -0.73
C PRO A 201 18.64 5.78 -2.13
N ARG A 202 18.79 6.59 -3.18
CA ARG A 202 18.84 6.10 -4.56
C ARG A 202 19.74 6.95 -5.43
N LEU A 203 20.37 6.31 -6.41
CA LEU A 203 21.13 6.93 -7.49
C LEU A 203 20.64 6.37 -8.84
N SER A 204 20.54 7.24 -9.84
CA SER A 204 20.29 6.91 -11.24
C SER A 204 21.37 7.55 -12.09
N VAL A 205 21.99 6.76 -12.94
CA VAL A 205 23.06 7.21 -13.85
C VAL A 205 22.62 6.95 -15.29
N SER A 206 22.84 7.93 -16.16
CA SER A 206 22.61 7.79 -17.61
C SER A 206 23.91 7.97 -18.39
N ALA A 207 24.19 6.99 -19.24
CA ALA A 207 25.23 7.03 -20.24
C ALA A 207 24.66 7.40 -21.61
N VAL A 208 25.49 8.00 -22.47
CA VAL A 208 25.13 8.38 -23.84
C VAL A 208 26.23 7.91 -24.77
N ALA A 209 25.85 7.31 -25.91
CA ALA A 209 26.79 6.88 -26.93
C ALA A 209 27.63 8.06 -27.45
N ALA A 210 28.87 7.79 -27.87
CA ALA A 210 29.79 8.85 -28.31
C ALA A 210 29.29 9.62 -29.54
N ASP A 211 28.52 8.96 -30.41
CA ASP A 211 27.85 9.52 -31.58
C ASP A 211 26.45 10.07 -31.29
N GLY A 212 25.98 9.97 -30.03
CA GLY A 212 24.66 10.42 -29.60
C GLY A 212 23.49 9.55 -30.08
N SER A 213 23.76 8.35 -30.61
CA SER A 213 22.73 7.47 -31.18
C SER A 213 21.83 6.78 -30.15
N ASP A 214 22.33 6.57 -28.92
CA ASP A 214 21.63 5.87 -27.85
C ASP A 214 21.88 6.52 -26.48
N PHE A 215 20.94 6.30 -25.56
CA PHE A 215 21.08 6.62 -24.14
C PHE A 215 20.59 5.45 -23.29
N GLN A 216 21.33 5.12 -22.24
CA GLN A 216 20.99 4.02 -21.34
C GLN A 216 21.13 4.46 -19.90
N SER A 217 20.20 4.01 -19.05
CA SER A 217 20.19 4.34 -17.62
C SER A 217 20.36 3.10 -16.75
N ARG A 218 20.99 3.29 -15.60
CA ARG A 218 21.08 2.30 -14.53
C ARG A 218 20.76 2.94 -13.19
N ASP A 219 19.86 2.29 -12.46
CA ASP A 219 19.53 2.65 -11.09
C ASP A 219 20.33 1.83 -10.10
N SER A 220 20.46 2.34 -8.87
CA SER A 220 20.94 1.64 -7.68
C SER A 220 19.97 0.55 -7.22
N THR A 221 19.61 -0.38 -8.12
CA THR A 221 18.60 -1.43 -7.93
C THR A 221 18.82 -2.34 -6.71
N PRO A 222 20.04 -2.61 -6.21
CA PRO A 222 20.21 -3.35 -4.96
C PRO A 222 19.77 -2.57 -3.71
N VAL A 223 19.66 -1.24 -3.81
CA VAL A 223 19.31 -0.35 -2.69
C VAL A 223 17.81 -0.05 -2.74
N GLN A 224 17.03 -0.89 -2.06
CA GLN A 224 15.57 -0.77 -1.97
C GLN A 224 15.14 -0.06 -0.68
N PRO A 225 13.91 0.45 -0.57
CA PRO A 225 13.42 1.06 0.67
C PRO A 225 13.47 0.07 1.84
N MET A 226 14.01 0.47 2.99
CA MET A 226 14.13 -0.39 4.17
C MET A 226 13.52 0.26 5.41
N GLY A 227 12.98 -0.57 6.31
CA GLY A 227 12.42 -0.18 7.60
C GLY A 227 13.48 0.19 8.66
N LEU A 228 14.54 0.88 8.25
CA LEU A 228 15.73 1.24 9.03
C LEU A 228 15.90 2.77 9.06
N GLY A 229 16.78 3.26 9.92
CA GLY A 229 17.14 4.68 10.04
C GLY A 229 18.21 5.12 9.06
N TYR A 230 18.86 6.25 9.36
CA TYR A 230 19.92 6.81 8.51
C TYR A 230 21.16 5.92 8.42
N GLU A 231 21.35 4.97 9.35
CA GLU A 231 22.37 3.93 9.24
C GLU A 231 22.30 3.18 7.91
N TYR A 232 21.08 2.96 7.38
CA TYR A 232 20.90 2.31 6.08
C TYR A 232 21.44 3.16 4.92
N VAL A 233 21.38 4.50 5.02
CA VAL A 233 21.96 5.40 4.02
C VAL A 233 23.48 5.27 3.98
N LEU A 234 24.11 5.15 5.16
CA LEU A 234 25.54 4.95 5.27
C LEU A 234 25.96 3.56 4.77
N ASP A 235 25.25 2.52 5.20
CA ASP A 235 25.53 1.13 4.83
C ASP A 235 25.30 0.83 3.33
N SER A 236 24.41 1.57 2.68
CA SER A 236 24.15 1.45 1.24
C SER A 236 25.33 1.90 0.37
N ASP A 237 26.27 2.68 0.94
CA ASP A 237 27.46 3.22 0.29
C ASP A 237 27.21 3.68 -1.15
N LEU A 238 26.29 4.65 -1.32
CA LEU A 238 25.96 5.17 -2.65
C LEU A 238 27.20 5.72 -3.37
N VAL A 239 28.14 6.32 -2.63
CA VAL A 239 29.34 6.94 -3.19
C VAL A 239 30.30 5.88 -3.73
N GLY A 240 30.58 4.83 -2.96
CA GLY A 240 31.47 3.74 -3.39
C GLY A 240 30.88 2.90 -4.53
N ASN A 241 29.55 2.72 -4.56
CA ASN A 241 28.88 1.95 -5.60
C ASN A 241 28.55 2.74 -6.89
N ALA A 242 28.57 4.08 -6.83
CA ALA A 242 28.22 4.94 -7.96
C ALA A 242 29.00 4.65 -9.26
N PRO A 243 30.33 4.44 -9.25
CA PRO A 243 31.08 4.10 -10.47
C PRO A 243 30.58 2.78 -11.10
N ARG A 244 30.24 1.78 -10.29
CA ARG A 244 29.77 0.49 -10.80
C ARG A 244 28.44 0.62 -11.54
N TRP A 245 27.48 1.38 -11.00
CA TRP A 245 26.22 1.62 -11.71
C TRP A 245 26.40 2.47 -12.98
N ALA A 246 27.38 3.38 -12.99
CA ALA A 246 27.73 4.13 -14.18
C ALA A 246 28.35 3.22 -15.26
N GLU A 247 29.25 2.31 -14.88
CA GLU A 247 29.81 1.29 -15.78
C GLU A 247 28.72 0.40 -16.38
N ASP A 248 27.80 -0.12 -15.55
CA ASP A 248 26.63 -0.87 -16.01
C ASP A 248 25.81 -0.07 -17.05
N ALA A 249 25.56 1.24 -16.82
CA ALA A 249 24.84 2.09 -17.77
C ALA A 249 25.59 2.25 -19.10
N VAL A 250 26.93 2.37 -19.06
CA VAL A 250 27.77 2.45 -20.26
C VAL A 250 27.79 1.11 -21.00
N GLU A 251 27.92 0.00 -20.31
CA GLU A 251 27.89 -1.34 -20.90
C GLU A 251 26.56 -1.60 -21.63
N LYS A 252 25.44 -1.14 -21.05
CA LYS A 252 24.11 -1.24 -21.66
C LYS A 252 24.01 -0.59 -23.04
N LEU A 253 24.81 0.43 -23.37
CA LEU A 253 24.82 1.04 -24.71
C LEU A 253 25.24 0.06 -25.82
N SER A 254 25.93 -1.03 -25.44
CA SER A 254 26.40 -2.08 -26.36
C SER A 254 25.62 -3.39 -26.22
N ALA A 255 24.59 -3.42 -25.35
CA ALA A 255 23.80 -4.60 -25.12
C ALA A 255 23.01 -4.98 -26.39
N ARG A 256 23.07 -6.25 -26.76
CA ARG A 256 22.29 -6.76 -27.89
C ARG A 256 20.82 -6.90 -27.48
N SER A 257 19.93 -6.67 -28.43
CA SER A 257 18.52 -7.04 -28.26
C SER A 257 18.40 -8.55 -28.01
N VAL A 258 17.34 -8.94 -27.31
CA VAL A 258 16.98 -10.35 -27.10
C VAL A 258 16.03 -10.79 -28.19
N GLU A 259 16.26 -11.98 -28.75
CA GLU A 259 15.32 -12.62 -29.69
C GLU A 259 14.18 -13.30 -28.91
N PRO A 260 12.90 -13.03 -29.27
CA PRO A 260 11.77 -13.69 -28.63
C PRO A 260 11.85 -15.22 -28.76
N GLY A 261 11.69 -15.93 -27.64
CA GLY A 261 11.78 -17.38 -27.64
C GLY A 261 11.84 -17.96 -26.23
N ARG A 262 12.05 -19.27 -26.17
CA ARG A 262 12.25 -19.98 -24.91
C ARG A 262 13.72 -19.92 -24.50
N TRP A 263 13.97 -19.36 -23.32
CA TRP A 263 15.30 -19.21 -22.75
C TRP A 263 15.30 -19.69 -21.30
N ASP A 264 16.46 -20.11 -20.82
CA ASP A 264 16.68 -20.27 -19.39
C ASP A 264 17.08 -18.91 -18.81
N LEU A 265 16.42 -18.50 -17.72
CA LEU A 265 16.63 -17.20 -17.09
C LEU A 265 17.26 -17.37 -15.71
N VAL A 266 18.40 -16.71 -15.49
CA VAL A 266 19.01 -16.60 -14.16
C VAL A 266 18.57 -15.28 -13.53
N LEU A 267 17.71 -15.37 -12.52
CA LEU A 267 17.20 -14.22 -11.81
C LEU A 267 18.13 -13.81 -10.68
N LEU A 268 18.41 -12.51 -10.59
CA LEU A 268 19.03 -11.95 -9.38
C LEU A 268 18.05 -12.10 -8.21
N PRO A 269 18.53 -12.27 -6.96
CA PRO A 269 17.66 -12.34 -5.78
C PRO A 269 16.71 -11.14 -5.67
N SER A 270 17.16 -9.95 -6.09
CA SER A 270 16.36 -8.72 -6.16
C SER A 270 15.33 -8.70 -7.29
N HIS A 271 15.16 -9.77 -8.06
CA HIS A 271 14.06 -9.92 -9.01
C HIS A 271 13.10 -11.03 -8.57
N LEU A 272 13.56 -11.93 -7.70
CA LEU A 272 12.74 -13.03 -7.19
C LEU A 272 11.51 -12.53 -6.43
N PHE A 273 11.63 -11.42 -5.68
CA PHE A 273 10.48 -10.85 -4.97
C PHE A 273 9.32 -10.48 -5.91
N LEU A 274 9.63 -9.94 -7.10
CA LEU A 274 8.60 -9.53 -8.05
C LEU A 274 7.97 -10.76 -8.69
N THR A 275 8.78 -11.74 -9.09
CA THR A 275 8.26 -13.01 -9.60
C THR A 275 7.33 -13.68 -8.60
N LEU A 276 7.69 -13.73 -7.32
CA LEU A 276 6.82 -14.27 -6.27
C LEU A 276 5.55 -13.43 -6.05
N HIS A 277 5.68 -12.10 -6.09
CA HIS A 277 4.55 -11.18 -5.97
C HIS A 277 3.50 -11.43 -7.07
N GLU A 278 3.94 -11.46 -8.34
CA GLU A 278 3.03 -11.60 -9.48
C GLU A 278 2.50 -13.04 -9.65
N SER A 279 3.33 -14.06 -9.39
CA SER A 279 2.94 -15.45 -9.64
C SER A 279 2.25 -16.14 -8.47
N ILE A 280 2.39 -15.61 -7.25
CA ILE A 280 1.82 -16.20 -6.04
C ILE A 280 1.00 -15.16 -5.26
N ALA A 281 1.55 -13.99 -4.94
CA ALA A 281 0.87 -13.08 -4.02
C ALA A 281 -0.49 -12.61 -4.58
N HIS A 282 -0.51 -11.92 -5.73
CA HIS A 282 -1.78 -11.48 -6.33
C HIS A 282 -2.77 -12.63 -6.56
N PRO A 283 -2.39 -13.76 -7.20
CA PRO A 283 -3.30 -14.90 -7.38
C PRO A 283 -3.80 -15.56 -6.08
N THR A 284 -3.19 -15.27 -4.93
CA THR A 284 -3.62 -15.79 -3.62
C THR A 284 -4.31 -14.73 -2.75
N GLU A 285 -4.53 -13.53 -3.27
CA GLU A 285 -5.41 -12.55 -2.66
C GLU A 285 -6.88 -13.06 -2.76
N LEU A 286 -7.66 -12.85 -1.68
CA LEU A 286 -8.91 -13.61 -1.42
C LEU A 286 -10.11 -13.18 -2.29
N ASP A 287 -9.92 -12.32 -3.28
CA ASP A 287 -10.94 -11.76 -4.18
C ASP A 287 -11.00 -12.46 -5.54
N ARG A 288 -11.45 -13.72 -5.54
CA ARG A 288 -11.43 -14.69 -6.65
C ARG A 288 -12.30 -14.40 -7.90
N ILE A 289 -12.66 -13.16 -8.17
CA ILE A 289 -13.10 -12.68 -9.49
C ILE A 289 -12.40 -11.34 -9.71
N GLU A 290 -11.28 -11.38 -10.45
CA GLU A 290 -10.42 -10.23 -10.71
C GLU A 290 -11.13 -9.15 -11.56
N GLY A 291 -12.04 -9.55 -12.46
CA GLY A 291 -12.82 -8.62 -13.26
C GLY A 291 -13.68 -9.25 -14.36
N PHE A 292 -14.50 -8.41 -15.01
CA PHE A 292 -15.19 -8.77 -16.26
C PHE A 292 -15.31 -7.56 -17.20
N GLU A 293 -15.33 -7.82 -18.50
CA GLU A 293 -15.57 -6.81 -19.54
C GLU A 293 -16.76 -7.19 -20.42
N LEU A 294 -17.61 -6.20 -20.71
CA LEU A 294 -18.68 -6.35 -21.71
C LEU A 294 -18.16 -5.94 -23.09
N VAL A 295 -18.12 -6.90 -24.01
CA VAL A 295 -17.68 -6.69 -25.38
C VAL A 295 -18.88 -6.67 -26.31
N ALA A 296 -19.09 -5.57 -27.02
CA ALA A 296 -20.12 -5.50 -28.05
C ALA A 296 -19.80 -6.48 -29.20
N GLY A 297 -20.81 -7.19 -29.70
CA GLY A 297 -20.63 -8.18 -30.78
C GLY A 297 -19.99 -7.58 -32.04
N ASP A 298 -20.36 -6.35 -32.39
CA ASP A 298 -19.81 -5.63 -33.55
C ASP A 298 -18.30 -5.34 -33.39
N SER A 299 -17.85 -5.06 -32.16
CA SER A 299 -16.44 -4.84 -31.86
C SER A 299 -15.61 -6.11 -32.03
N LEU A 300 -16.12 -7.26 -31.56
CA LEU A 300 -15.49 -8.55 -31.77
C LEU A 300 -15.43 -8.89 -33.27
N GLU A 301 -16.50 -8.64 -34.02
CA GLU A 301 -16.52 -8.90 -35.47
C GLU A 301 -15.47 -8.08 -36.23
N LEU A 302 -15.25 -6.82 -35.84
CA LEU A 302 -14.20 -5.99 -36.42
C LEU A 302 -12.80 -6.57 -36.18
N VAL A 303 -12.52 -7.10 -34.99
CA VAL A 303 -11.24 -7.76 -34.68
C VAL A 303 -11.07 -9.03 -35.52
N LEU A 304 -12.08 -9.90 -35.55
CA LEU A 304 -12.06 -11.15 -36.32
C LEU A 304 -11.84 -10.93 -37.82
N ARG A 305 -12.33 -9.80 -38.35
CA ARG A 305 -12.15 -9.44 -39.77
C ARG A 305 -10.74 -8.92 -40.08
N HIS A 306 -10.11 -8.18 -39.18
CA HIS A 306 -8.91 -7.39 -39.49
C HIS A 306 -7.62 -7.88 -38.82
N VAL A 307 -7.71 -8.79 -37.85
CA VAL A 307 -6.54 -9.37 -37.17
C VAL A 307 -6.36 -10.83 -37.59
N PRO A 308 -5.37 -11.14 -38.46
CA PRO A 308 -5.12 -12.50 -38.93
C PRO A 308 -4.85 -13.48 -37.78
N GLY A 309 -5.43 -14.68 -37.86
CA GLY A 309 -5.23 -15.75 -36.87
C GLY A 309 -6.18 -15.73 -35.67
N THR A 310 -7.10 -14.76 -35.60
CA THR A 310 -8.14 -14.70 -34.56
C THR A 310 -9.38 -15.54 -34.96
N ARG A 311 -10.12 -16.04 -33.97
CA ARG A 311 -11.37 -16.83 -34.16
C ARG A 311 -12.42 -16.40 -33.15
N ASN A 312 -13.70 -16.56 -33.50
CA ASN A 312 -14.78 -16.36 -32.55
C ASN A 312 -14.66 -17.42 -31.42
N PRO A 313 -14.61 -17.02 -30.15
CA PRO A 313 -14.57 -17.96 -29.03
C PRO A 313 -15.85 -18.81 -28.90
N LEU A 314 -16.99 -18.33 -29.39
CA LEU A 314 -18.28 -19.04 -29.33
C LEU A 314 -18.73 -19.55 -30.71
N ALA A 315 -19.51 -20.62 -30.71
CA ALA A 315 -20.04 -21.22 -31.94
C ALA A 315 -21.09 -20.32 -32.63
N GLU A 316 -21.86 -19.58 -31.85
CA GLU A 316 -22.91 -18.68 -32.33
C GLU A 316 -22.48 -17.21 -32.22
N ARG A 317 -23.21 -16.33 -32.92
CA ARG A 317 -23.02 -14.89 -32.84
C ARG A 317 -23.96 -14.30 -31.81
N HIS A 318 -23.41 -13.53 -30.87
CA HIS A 318 -24.18 -12.85 -29.83
C HIS A 318 -24.00 -11.34 -29.93
N ARG A 319 -25.04 -10.59 -29.52
CA ARG A 319 -25.04 -9.12 -29.57
C ARG A 319 -24.03 -8.51 -28.59
N TRP A 320 -23.72 -9.22 -27.52
CA TRP A 320 -22.75 -8.86 -26.50
C TRP A 320 -22.07 -10.15 -26.01
N HIS A 321 -20.85 -10.00 -25.53
CA HIS A 321 -20.04 -11.05 -24.93
C HIS A 321 -19.54 -10.55 -23.58
N VAL A 322 -19.30 -11.47 -22.65
CA VAL A 322 -18.65 -11.16 -21.37
C VAL A 322 -17.32 -11.88 -21.37
N LEU A 323 -16.23 -11.11 -21.26
CA LEU A 323 -14.91 -11.66 -20.97
C LEU A 323 -14.79 -11.70 -19.45
N ILE A 324 -14.55 -12.88 -18.88
CA ILE A 324 -14.43 -13.10 -17.43
C ILE A 324 -13.01 -13.56 -17.15
N GLU A 325 -12.35 -12.91 -16.20
CA GLU A 325 -11.05 -13.32 -15.69
C GLU A 325 -11.25 -14.04 -14.35
N ALA A 326 -10.73 -15.27 -14.24
CA ALA A 326 -10.87 -16.09 -13.05
C ALA A 326 -9.59 -16.87 -12.77
N THR A 327 -9.32 -17.06 -11.49
CA THR A 327 -8.17 -17.80 -10.95
C THR A 327 -8.68 -18.90 -10.00
N ALA A 328 -7.87 -19.94 -9.79
CA ALA A 328 -8.15 -21.01 -8.83
C ALA A 328 -6.93 -21.21 -7.91
N ASP A 329 -7.19 -21.46 -6.63
CA ASP A 329 -6.18 -21.38 -5.57
C ASP A 329 -5.38 -22.67 -5.34
N ASP A 330 -5.75 -23.75 -5.99
CA ASP A 330 -5.00 -25.00 -5.94
C ASP A 330 -4.70 -25.51 -7.35
N ALA A 331 -3.55 -26.17 -7.51
CA ALA A 331 -3.10 -26.68 -8.81
C ALA A 331 -3.97 -27.83 -9.36
N ASN A 332 -4.97 -28.29 -8.60
CA ASN A 332 -5.87 -29.38 -8.98
C ASN A 332 -7.27 -28.89 -9.38
N THR A 333 -7.59 -27.61 -9.16
CA THR A 333 -8.88 -27.00 -9.48
C THR A 333 -8.74 -26.29 -10.80
N ASP A 334 -9.46 -26.77 -11.81
CA ASP A 334 -9.54 -26.10 -13.10
C ASP A 334 -10.43 -24.84 -12.96
N PRO A 335 -9.91 -23.61 -13.19
CA PRO A 335 -10.72 -22.41 -13.20
C PRO A 335 -11.91 -22.49 -14.16
N ALA A 336 -11.82 -23.30 -15.21
CA ALA A 336 -12.92 -23.55 -16.12
C ALA A 336 -14.06 -24.34 -15.46
N GLU A 337 -13.76 -25.35 -14.63
CA GLU A 337 -14.78 -26.11 -13.89
C GLU A 337 -15.46 -25.24 -12.82
N LEU A 338 -14.70 -24.37 -12.15
CA LEU A 338 -15.23 -23.38 -11.21
C LEU A 338 -16.21 -22.41 -11.89
N LEU A 339 -15.77 -21.80 -13.00
CA LEU A 339 -16.61 -20.90 -13.79
C LEU A 339 -17.84 -21.62 -14.34
N GLN A 340 -17.69 -22.86 -14.80
CA GLN A 340 -18.81 -23.66 -15.30
C GLN A 340 -19.83 -23.93 -14.19
N GLY A 341 -19.39 -24.27 -12.97
CA GLY A 341 -20.28 -24.46 -11.83
C GLY A 341 -21.05 -23.19 -11.46
N LEU A 342 -20.35 -22.05 -11.39
CA LEU A 342 -20.94 -20.75 -11.06
C LEU A 342 -21.93 -20.28 -12.12
N LEU A 343 -21.56 -20.35 -13.40
CA LEU A 343 -22.41 -19.96 -14.52
C LEU A 343 -23.61 -20.90 -14.67
N SER A 344 -23.45 -22.20 -14.44
CA SER A 344 -24.56 -23.15 -14.52
C SER A 344 -25.64 -22.84 -13.48
N GLN A 345 -25.24 -22.56 -12.23
CA GLN A 345 -26.19 -22.16 -11.17
C GLN A 345 -26.88 -20.82 -11.49
N ALA A 346 -26.13 -19.87 -12.06
CA ALA A 346 -26.67 -18.58 -12.46
C ALA A 346 -27.69 -18.71 -13.61
N LEU A 347 -27.37 -19.51 -14.65
CA LEU A 347 -28.26 -19.82 -15.76
C LEU A 347 -29.53 -20.55 -15.29
N GLU A 348 -29.40 -21.50 -14.37
CA GLU A 348 -30.54 -22.19 -13.75
C GLU A 348 -31.44 -21.23 -12.94
N ALA A 349 -30.86 -20.16 -12.38
CA ALA A 349 -31.58 -19.10 -11.68
C ALA A 349 -32.17 -18.02 -12.61
N GLY A 350 -32.01 -18.15 -13.94
CA GLY A 350 -32.62 -17.28 -14.94
C GLY A 350 -31.74 -16.17 -15.49
N LEU A 351 -30.41 -16.33 -15.41
CA LEU A 351 -29.47 -15.63 -16.30
C LEU A 351 -29.37 -16.30 -17.67
#